data_AF-A8J1W7-F1
#
_entry.id   AF-A8J1W7-F1
#
_cell.length_a   1.000
_cell.length_b   1.000
_cell.length_c   1.000
_cell.angle_alpha   90.00
_cell.angle_beta   90.00
_cell.angle_gamma   90.00
#
_symmetry.space_group_name_H-M   'P 1'
#
loop_
_entity.id
_entity.type
_entity.pdbx_description
1 polymer ?
#
loop_
_entity_poly.entity_id
_entity_poly.type
_entity_poly.pdbx_seq_one_letter_code
_entity_poly.pdbx_strand_id
1 'polypeptide(L)'
;MSSDLLTDLQRQLRDLNDNFASVVEQLVHIAPPVPVGPDDVQPLSALPGAVSRAELQIKATALSESLMQRFRNIDSLIDKLPELGEPPEQQDARIAGMLQEHRELRKELGVVMAEAEYKLDEVYGCYEALSNHVLAHEGKMGRDASEAQ
;
A
#
# COMPACT_ATOMS: atom_id res chain seq x y z
N MET A 1 0.40 -4.31 1.21
CA MET A 1 0.67 -3.11 0.38
C MET A 1 1.40 -2.06 1.21
N SER A 2 2.64 -2.35 1.60
CA SER A 2 3.55 -1.38 2.21
C SER A 2 4.16 -0.55 1.08
N SER A 3 3.33 0.28 0.44
CA SER A 3 3.82 1.32 -0.46
C SER A 3 4.68 2.25 0.38
N ASP A 4 5.88 2.50 -0.11
CA ASP A 4 7.00 3.15 0.56
C ASP A 4 6.60 4.53 1.09
N LEU A 5 6.18 4.58 2.35
CA LEU A 5 5.60 5.77 3.01
C LEU A 5 6.57 6.96 2.98
N LEU A 6 7.87 6.64 2.98
CA LEU A 6 8.95 7.61 2.82
C LEU A 6 8.97 8.19 1.40
N THR A 7 8.80 7.36 0.37
CA THR A 7 8.68 7.80 -1.02
C THR A 7 7.43 8.65 -1.24
N ASP A 8 6.30 8.28 -0.62
CA ASP A 8 5.07 9.08 -0.67
C ASP A 8 5.24 10.44 0.02
N LEU A 9 5.93 10.48 1.17
CA LEU A 9 6.29 11.72 1.86
C LEU A 9 7.21 12.60 0.99
N GLN A 10 8.25 12.02 0.39
CA GLN A 10 9.16 12.73 -0.51
C GLN A 10 8.42 13.32 -1.71
N ARG A 11 7.44 12.60 -2.26
CA ARG A 11 6.59 13.10 -3.34
C ARG A 11 5.71 14.26 -2.89
N GLN A 12 5.06 14.16 -1.73
CA GLN A 12 4.23 15.25 -1.18
C GLN A 12 5.04 16.51 -0.90
N LEU A 13 6.28 16.37 -0.40
CA LEU A 13 7.18 17.50 -0.19
C LEU A 13 7.61 18.18 -1.50
N ARG A 14 7.89 17.38 -2.54
CA ARG A 14 8.20 17.91 -3.88
C ARG A 14 7.00 18.67 -4.45
N ASP A 15 5.83 18.04 -4.43
CA ASP A 15 4.60 18.66 -4.91
C ASP A 15 4.30 19.96 -4.13
N LEU A 16 4.54 20.01 -2.81
CA LEU A 16 4.38 21.23 -2.02
C LEU A 16 5.33 22.34 -2.47
N ASN A 17 6.59 22.00 -2.73
CA ASN A 17 7.59 22.96 -3.20
C ASN A 17 7.22 23.53 -4.59
N ASP A 18 6.80 22.66 -5.51
CA ASP A 18 6.36 23.06 -6.85
C ASP A 18 5.12 23.97 -6.78
N ASN A 19 4.17 23.66 -5.90
CA ASN A 19 3.02 24.52 -5.66
C ASN A 19 3.41 25.86 -5.05
N PHE A 20 4.37 25.89 -4.12
CA PHE A 20 4.84 27.14 -3.53
C PHE A 20 5.50 28.04 -4.58
N ALA A 21 6.35 27.48 -5.44
CA ALA A 21 6.96 28.20 -6.55
C ALA A 21 5.90 28.77 -7.51
N SER A 22 4.90 27.95 -7.89
CA SER A 22 3.82 28.38 -8.77
C SER A 22 2.92 29.46 -8.12
N VAL A 23 2.64 29.35 -6.83
CA VAL A 23 1.87 30.35 -6.07
C VAL A 23 2.60 31.69 -6.04
N VAL A 24 3.91 31.67 -5.75
CA VAL A 24 4.73 32.88 -5.72
C VAL A 24 4.79 33.53 -7.10
N GLU A 25 4.99 32.74 -8.16
CA GLU A 25 5.01 33.22 -9.54
C GLU A 25 3.66 33.85 -9.93
N GLN A 26 2.54 33.19 -9.62
CA GLN A 26 1.21 33.74 -9.85
C GLN A 26 0.98 35.04 -9.07
N LEU A 27 1.41 35.11 -7.80
CA LEU A 27 1.28 36.33 -7.00
C LEU A 27 2.14 37.47 -7.55
N VAL A 28 3.36 37.20 -8.02
CA VAL A 28 4.25 38.22 -8.63
C VAL A 28 3.64 38.76 -9.93
N HIS A 29 3.02 37.92 -10.75
CA HIS A 29 2.40 38.37 -12.00
C HIS A 29 1.05 39.06 -11.83
N ILE A 30 0.32 38.74 -10.76
CA ILE A 30 -1.01 39.28 -10.49
C ILE A 30 -0.95 40.51 -9.57
N ALA A 31 0.10 40.66 -8.75
CA ALA A 31 0.25 41.81 -7.86
C ALA A 31 0.45 43.11 -8.67
N PRO A 32 -0.49 44.07 -8.58
CA PRO A 32 -0.28 45.36 -9.21
C PRO A 32 0.91 46.08 -8.55
N PRO A 33 1.65 46.91 -9.31
CA PRO A 33 2.71 47.73 -8.74
C PRO A 33 2.13 48.60 -7.62
N VAL A 34 2.77 48.58 -6.45
CA VAL A 34 2.40 49.45 -5.33
C VAL A 34 2.84 50.87 -5.70
N PRO A 35 1.92 51.85 -5.78
CA PRO A 35 2.29 53.23 -6.09
C PRO A 35 3.18 53.78 -4.98
N VAL A 36 4.37 54.24 -5.34
CA VAL A 36 5.39 54.74 -4.42
C VAL A 36 5.44 56.27 -4.50
N GLY A 37 4.29 56.94 -4.36
CA GLY A 37 4.26 58.40 -4.37
C GLY A 37 2.86 59.00 -4.46
N PRO A 38 2.69 60.27 -4.05
CA PRO A 38 1.41 60.98 -4.14
C PRO A 38 0.98 61.29 -5.58
N ASP A 39 1.89 61.23 -6.56
CA ASP A 39 1.63 61.56 -7.98
C ASP A 39 1.41 60.34 -8.91
N ASP A 40 1.69 59.11 -8.45
CA ASP A 40 1.54 57.88 -9.24
C ASP A 40 0.12 57.29 -9.15
N VAL A 41 -0.90 58.14 -9.26
CA VAL A 41 -2.30 57.70 -9.39
C VAL A 41 -2.61 57.47 -10.87
N GLN A 42 -1.84 56.59 -11.53
CA GLN A 42 -2.37 55.98 -12.74
C GLN A 42 -3.51 55.04 -12.33
N PRO A 43 -4.71 55.16 -12.91
CA PRO A 43 -5.79 54.25 -12.58
C PRO A 43 -5.34 52.84 -12.96
N LEU A 44 -5.30 51.95 -11.96
CA LEU A 44 -5.01 50.51 -12.05
C LEU A 44 -5.77 49.77 -13.18
N SER A 45 -6.78 50.42 -13.78
CA SER A 45 -7.59 49.95 -14.90
C SER A 45 -6.90 50.01 -16.28
N ALA A 46 -5.69 50.58 -16.40
CA ALA A 46 -5.05 50.80 -17.71
C ALA A 46 -4.00 49.75 -18.13
N LEU A 47 -3.64 48.80 -17.26
CA LEU A 47 -2.70 47.73 -17.59
C LEU A 47 -3.45 46.47 -18.08
N PRO A 48 -3.16 45.96 -19.29
CA PRO A 48 -3.78 44.72 -19.78
C PRO A 48 -3.33 43.56 -18.89
N GLY A 49 -4.25 43.01 -18.09
CA GLY A 49 -3.98 41.94 -17.13
C GLY A 49 -4.17 42.31 -15.65
N ALA A 50 -4.56 43.54 -15.33
CA ALA A 50 -4.85 43.95 -13.95
C ALA A 50 -6.09 43.21 -13.41
N VAL A 51 -5.85 42.18 -12.59
CA VAL A 51 -6.88 41.45 -11.85
C VAL A 51 -7.41 42.35 -10.73
N SER A 52 -8.72 42.35 -10.49
CA SER A 52 -9.29 43.17 -9.41
C SER A 52 -8.73 42.73 -8.05
N ARG A 53 -8.61 43.65 -7.09
CA ARG A 53 -8.13 43.34 -5.73
C ARG A 53 -8.97 42.24 -5.06
N ALA A 54 -10.27 42.16 -5.39
CA ALA A 54 -11.18 41.13 -4.89
C ALA A 54 -10.85 39.75 -5.48
N GLU A 55 -10.62 39.65 -6.79
CA GLU A 55 -10.21 38.40 -7.45
C GLU A 55 -8.81 37.95 -6.99
N LEU A 56 -7.90 38.89 -6.74
CA LEU A 56 -6.58 38.63 -6.17
C LEU A 56 -6.70 38.03 -4.76
N GLN A 57 -7.56 38.61 -3.93
CA GLN A 57 -7.86 38.09 -2.59
C GLN A 57 -8.45 36.67 -2.65
N ILE A 58 -9.43 36.42 -3.54
CA ILE A 58 -10.06 35.10 -3.72
C ILE A 58 -9.03 34.05 -4.15
N LYS A 59 -8.14 34.39 -5.09
CA LYS A 59 -7.06 33.49 -5.52
C LYS A 59 -6.07 33.24 -4.38
N ALA A 60 -5.64 34.29 -3.66
CA ALA A 60 -4.73 34.13 -2.54
C ALA A 60 -5.32 33.25 -1.42
N THR A 61 -6.62 33.38 -1.12
CA THR A 61 -7.29 32.52 -0.14
C THR A 61 -7.37 31.07 -0.61
N ALA A 62 -7.74 30.83 -1.87
CA ALA A 62 -7.82 29.48 -2.42
C ALA A 62 -6.45 28.78 -2.45
N LEU A 63 -5.38 29.52 -2.78
CA LEU A 63 -4.01 29.03 -2.74
C LEU A 63 -3.55 28.70 -1.32
N SER A 64 -3.89 29.56 -0.34
CA SER A 64 -3.61 29.33 1.08
C SER A 64 -4.32 28.08 1.63
N GLU A 65 -5.60 27.90 1.29
CA GLU A 65 -6.37 26.72 1.68
C GLU A 65 -5.78 25.43 1.09
N SER A 66 -5.40 25.46 -0.19
CA SER A 66 -4.72 24.34 -0.86
C SER A 66 -3.38 23.99 -0.18
N LEU A 67 -2.58 24.99 0.18
CA LEU A 67 -1.31 24.80 0.88
C LEU A 67 -1.53 24.20 2.28
N MET A 68 -2.50 24.72 3.03
CA MET A 68 -2.87 24.18 4.35
C MET A 68 -3.33 22.73 4.27
N GLN A 69 -4.10 22.36 3.25
CA GLN A 69 -4.53 20.98 3.06
C GLN A 69 -3.35 20.05 2.78
N ARG A 70 -2.31 20.51 2.05
CA ARG A 70 -1.09 19.72 1.82
C ARG A 70 -0.27 19.52 3.09
N PHE A 71 -0.13 20.53 3.93
CA PHE A 71 0.51 20.38 5.24
C PHE A 71 -0.21 19.33 6.09
N ARG A 72 -1.55 19.36 6.16
CA ARG A 72 -2.32 18.32 6.87
C ARG A 72 -2.08 16.90 6.31
N ASN A 73 -1.96 16.78 4.99
CA ASN A 73 -1.66 15.49 4.37
C ASN A 73 -0.26 15.00 4.73
N ILE A 74 0.73 15.91 4.80
CA ILE A 74 2.10 15.60 5.22
C ILE A 74 2.12 15.19 6.69
N ASP A 75 1.45 15.94 7.57
CA ASP A 75 1.34 15.61 9.00
C ASP A 75 0.74 14.21 9.18
N SER A 76 -0.33 13.89 8.43
CA SER A 76 -0.94 12.55 8.46
C SER A 76 -0.01 11.45 7.96
N LEU A 77 0.94 11.75 7.05
CA LEU A 77 1.95 10.79 6.63
C LEU A 77 3.04 10.62 7.68
N ILE A 78 3.46 11.70 8.33
CA ILE A 78 4.43 11.67 9.42
C ILE A 78 3.88 10.84 10.59
N ASP A 79 2.62 11.02 10.96
CA ASP A 79 1.95 10.25 12.02
C ASP A 79 1.87 8.74 11.72
N LYS A 80 1.97 8.36 10.45
CA LYS A 80 1.96 6.96 10.00
C LYS A 80 3.36 6.36 9.88
N LEU A 81 4.42 7.16 10.01
CA LEU A 81 5.78 6.64 9.99
C LEU A 81 6.00 5.78 11.24
N PRO A 82 6.64 4.60 11.10
CA PRO A 82 7.00 3.80 12.25
C PRO A 82 7.97 4.58 13.13
N GLU A 83 7.81 4.47 14.45
CA GLU A 83 8.71 5.10 15.40
C GLU A 83 10.14 4.57 15.21
N LEU A 84 11.07 5.47 14.89
CA LEU A 84 12.50 5.17 14.72
C LEU A 84 13.21 5.00 16.08
N GLY A 85 12.52 4.43 17.06
CA GLY A 85 13.00 4.36 18.45
C GLY A 85 14.02 3.26 18.70
N GLU A 86 14.06 2.22 17.86
CA GLU A 86 14.96 1.09 18.05
C GLU A 86 16.29 1.29 17.35
N PRO A 87 17.42 1.10 18.06
CA PRO A 87 18.73 1.08 17.44
C PRO A 87 18.83 -0.07 16.41
N PRO A 88 19.64 0.09 15.35
CA PRO A 88 19.77 -0.91 14.28
C PRO A 88 20.05 -2.33 14.80
N GLU A 89 20.89 -2.46 15.83
CA GLU A 89 21.26 -3.75 16.43
C GLU A 89 20.05 -4.50 17.02
N GLN A 90 19.09 -3.78 17.60
CA GLN A 90 17.85 -4.37 18.13
C GLN A 90 16.91 -4.78 16.99
N GLN A 91 16.88 -4.01 15.90
CA GLN A 91 16.13 -4.37 14.70
C GLN A 91 16.69 -5.65 14.08
N ASP A 92 18.02 -5.75 13.95
CA ASP A 92 18.71 -6.93 13.44
C ASP A 92 18.46 -8.17 14.31
N ALA A 93 18.52 -8.01 15.65
CA ALA A 93 18.21 -9.09 16.58
C ALA A 93 16.76 -9.57 16.44
N ARG A 94 15.80 -8.64 16.31
CA ARG A 94 14.39 -9.00 16.05
C ARG A 94 14.23 -9.72 14.72
N ILE A 95 14.85 -9.23 13.66
CA ILE A 95 14.81 -9.86 12.34
C ILE A 95 15.39 -11.28 12.41
N ALA A 96 16.53 -11.46 13.08
CA ALA A 96 17.15 -12.76 13.28
C ALA A 96 16.22 -13.71 14.06
N GLY A 97 15.57 -13.22 15.11
CA GLY A 97 14.56 -13.97 15.87
C GLY A 97 13.39 -14.42 14.99
N MET A 98 12.79 -13.50 14.24
CA MET A 98 11.70 -13.81 13.30
C MET A 98 12.12 -14.82 12.23
N LEU A 99 13.34 -14.73 11.71
CA LEU A 99 13.87 -15.69 10.74
C LEU A 99 14.05 -17.08 11.35
N GLN A 100 14.43 -17.16 12.63
CA GLN A 100 14.56 -18.42 13.34
C GLN A 100 13.19 -19.06 13.58
N GLU A 101 12.22 -18.31 14.10
CA GLU A 101 10.84 -18.77 14.28
C GLU A 101 10.26 -19.25 12.94
N HIS A 102 10.45 -18.49 11.87
CA HIS A 102 9.97 -18.87 10.55
C HIS A 102 10.59 -20.19 10.05
N ARG A 103 11.87 -20.46 10.34
CA ARG A 103 12.51 -21.74 10.00
C ARG A 103 11.95 -22.89 10.82
N GLU A 104 11.68 -22.67 12.10
CA GLU A 104 11.09 -23.65 13.00
C GLU A 104 9.67 -24.02 12.54
N LEU A 105 8.81 -23.02 12.30
CA LEU A 105 7.46 -23.23 11.76
C LEU A 105 7.51 -23.98 10.42
N ARG A 106 8.47 -23.66 9.54
CA ARG A 106 8.61 -24.37 8.26
C ARG A 106 8.98 -25.84 8.45
N LYS A 107 9.80 -26.16 9.45
CA LYS A 107 10.15 -27.53 9.80
C LYS A 107 8.95 -28.28 10.36
N GLU A 108 8.21 -27.67 11.29
CA GLU A 108 6.99 -28.25 11.85
C GLU A 108 5.95 -28.52 10.77
N LEU A 109 5.74 -27.56 9.86
CA LEU A 109 4.85 -27.76 8.71
C LEU A 109 5.29 -28.95 7.85
N GLY A 110 6.59 -29.12 7.62
CA GLY A 110 7.13 -30.27 6.90
C GLY A 110 6.82 -31.61 7.58
N VAL A 111 6.91 -31.66 8.91
CA VAL A 111 6.54 -32.87 9.68
C VAL A 111 5.06 -33.16 9.55
N VAL A 112 4.20 -32.15 9.75
CA VAL A 112 2.74 -32.31 9.66
C VAL A 112 2.32 -32.74 8.24
N MET A 113 2.95 -32.19 7.20
CA MET A 113 2.68 -32.60 5.82
C MET A 113 3.09 -34.05 5.57
N ALA A 114 4.27 -34.48 6.04
CA ALA A 114 4.71 -35.87 5.89
C ALA A 114 3.78 -36.85 6.63
N GLU A 115 3.31 -36.49 7.83
CA GLU A 115 2.32 -37.30 8.56
C GLU A 115 0.98 -37.36 7.83
N ALA A 116 0.55 -36.27 7.21
CA ALA A 116 -0.68 -36.23 6.43
C ALA A 116 -0.58 -37.09 5.16
N GLU A 117 0.55 -37.01 4.44
CA GLU A 117 0.84 -37.86 3.28
C GLU A 117 0.84 -39.34 3.66
N TYR A 118 1.52 -39.70 4.75
CA TYR A 118 1.55 -41.08 5.24
C TYR A 118 0.14 -41.63 5.55
N LYS A 119 -0.71 -40.83 6.22
CA LYS A 119 -2.09 -41.23 6.52
C LYS A 119 -2.94 -41.35 5.26
N LEU A 120 -2.72 -40.49 4.27
CA LEU A 120 -3.41 -40.60 2.98
C LEU A 120 -3.04 -41.91 2.28
N ASP A 121 -1.75 -42.27 2.24
CA ASP A 121 -1.30 -43.53 1.66
C ASP A 121 -1.92 -44.75 2.37
N GLU A 122 -2.04 -44.72 3.69
CA GLU A 122 -2.70 -45.79 4.46
C GLU A 122 -4.20 -45.93 4.08
N VAL A 123 -4.90 -44.81 3.93
CA VAL A 123 -6.31 -44.80 3.51
C VAL A 123 -6.45 -45.30 2.07
N TYR A 124 -5.56 -44.89 1.16
CA TYR A 124 -5.56 -45.39 -0.22
C TYR A 124 -5.30 -46.89 -0.27
N GLY A 125 -4.35 -47.40 0.51
CA GLY A 125 -4.09 -48.84 0.60
C GLY A 125 -5.30 -49.63 1.13
N CYS A 126 -5.99 -49.12 2.16
CA CYS A 126 -7.24 -49.70 2.64
C CYS A 126 -8.33 -49.72 1.57
N TYR A 127 -8.48 -48.62 0.83
CA TYR A 127 -9.46 -48.51 -0.25
C TYR A 127 -9.17 -49.49 -1.39
N GLU A 128 -7.91 -49.63 -1.80
CA GLU A 128 -7.49 -50.60 -2.83
C GLU A 128 -7.72 -52.05 -2.38
N ALA A 129 -7.42 -52.38 -1.12
CA ALA A 129 -7.70 -53.71 -0.59
C ALA A 129 -9.21 -54.01 -0.57
N LEU A 130 -10.03 -53.03 -0.18
CA LEU A 130 -11.49 -53.17 -0.16
C LEU A 130 -12.06 -53.33 -1.58
N SER A 131 -11.60 -52.51 -2.53
CA SER A 131 -12.06 -52.58 -3.92
C SER A 131 -11.69 -53.92 -4.57
N ASN A 132 -10.47 -54.40 -4.35
CA ASN A 132 -10.03 -55.72 -4.81
C ASN A 132 -10.83 -56.85 -4.17
N HIS A 133 -11.18 -56.74 -2.89
CA HIS A 133 -12.04 -57.73 -2.22
C HIS A 133 -13.45 -57.76 -2.82
N VAL A 134 -14.06 -56.60 -3.08
CA VAL A 134 -15.38 -56.51 -3.72
C VAL A 134 -15.34 -57.12 -5.12
N LEU A 135 -14.36 -56.75 -5.95
CA LEU A 135 -14.19 -57.29 -7.30
C LEU A 135 -13.97 -58.82 -7.29
N ALA A 136 -13.19 -59.34 -6.35
CA ALA A 136 -12.96 -60.78 -6.20
C ALA A 136 -14.21 -61.53 -5.72
N HIS A 137 -15.04 -60.92 -4.87
CA HIS A 137 -16.29 -61.51 -4.41
C HIS A 137 -17.36 -61.54 -5.52
N GLU A 138 -17.51 -60.44 -6.26
CA GLU A 138 -18.42 -60.37 -7.42
C GLU A 138 -17.98 -61.33 -8.55
N GLY A 139 -16.69 -61.43 -8.82
CA GLY A 139 -16.14 -62.34 -9.83
C GLY A 139 -16.31 -63.83 -9.50
N LYS A 140 -16.38 -64.20 -8.20
CA LYS A 140 -16.68 -65.58 -7.75
C LYS A 140 -18.17 -65.90 -7.89
N MET A 141 -19.04 -64.99 -7.46
CA MET A 141 -20.50 -65.15 -7.59
C MET A 141 -20.95 -65.22 -9.06
N GLY A 142 -20.27 -64.53 -9.98
CA GLY A 142 -20.56 -64.59 -11.42
C GLY A 142 -20.13 -65.89 -12.11
N ARG A 143 -19.09 -66.58 -11.61
CA ARG A 143 -18.65 -67.89 -12.15
C ARG A 143 -19.53 -69.03 -11.69
N ASP A 144 -19.91 -69.06 -10.42
CA ASP A 144 -20.78 -70.09 -9.87
C ASP A 144 -22.19 -70.05 -10.51
N ALA A 145 -22.64 -68.87 -10.95
CA ALA A 145 -23.88 -68.71 -11.71
C ALA A 145 -23.76 -69.10 -13.20
N SER A 146 -22.55 -69.09 -13.77
CA SER A 146 -22.28 -69.44 -15.17
C SER A 146 -21.99 -70.93 -15.40
N GLU A 147 -21.55 -71.66 -14.38
CA GLU A 147 -21.29 -73.12 -14.46
C GLU A 147 -22.53 -73.97 -14.14
N ALA A 148 -23.65 -73.34 -13.76
CA ALA A 148 -24.92 -74.01 -13.44
C ALA A 148 -25.93 -74.03 -14.62
N GLN A 149 -25.52 -73.68 -15.84
CA GLN A 149 -26.29 -73.80 -17.09
C GLN A 149 -25.69 -74.87 -18.00
#